data_AF-A0A9D7EHV7-F1
#
_entry.id   AF-A0A9D7EHV7-F1
#
_cell.length_a   1.000
_cell.length_b   1.000
_cell.length_c   1.000
_cell.angle_alpha   90.00
_cell.angle_beta   90.00
_cell.angle_gamma   90.00
#
_symmetry.space_group_name_H-M   'P 1'
#
loop_
_entity.id
_entity.type
_entity.pdbx_description
1 polymer ?
#
loop_
_entity_poly.entity_id
_entity_poly.type
_entity_poly.pdbx_seq_one_letter_code
_entity_poly.pdbx_strand_id
1 'polypeptide(L)'
;MQLRGNPSDPNDNNACTTDSCDPILGVINTPIDPNDGDPCTLDTCDPITGVSNVFQDADGDGTCDANDLCPGSPEPGQGCDDGNPLTGPDLVDANCNCVGDPIGPCTELLTLDITLDNFGSETTWEVYDETGTTLIDAGGPYADGNVRWSTVQETICLNQLCYRLVVNDDGNNGISGGGYVLRDPLGRRIIDADGQFSSTSSNILPFCLPLSANKLINSWCDKTDLVYAYSTQIYASNNPAASGYQFWMADPHGTYSRRVFKTTQNLQPTNLVTLPPPADLDLNVRVRALVNGVYTPFGPACIIRLNTPGGGSGRSTILFDEASAISLSLYPNPNRGEQLFLALGGVQADTKVELDVMDLFGKRVFADRFAAPSEEFTHSMDLNNLASGVYLVNVHVGDRLYTERLVKQCTCIPGGRSTTVTSTVPARASKGRGADMRPEPSMHRTSLTRSMPPTQR
;
A
#
# COMPACT_ATOMS: atom_id res chain seq x y z
N MET A 1 14.35 70.88 6.23
CA MET A 1 15.51 69.99 6.48
C MET A 1 15.59 69.79 7.99
N GLN A 2 15.75 68.58 8.53
CA GLN A 2 15.96 67.28 7.90
C GLN A 2 15.40 66.21 8.87
N LEU A 3 14.53 65.30 8.40
CA LEU A 3 14.05 64.21 9.25
C LEU A 3 15.22 63.26 9.51
N ARG A 4 15.47 62.94 10.78
CA ARG A 4 16.46 61.91 11.15
C ARG A 4 15.81 60.55 10.92
N GLY A 5 16.41 59.71 10.07
CA GLY A 5 16.02 58.30 9.95
C GLY A 5 16.22 57.58 11.28
N ASN A 6 15.30 56.66 11.61
CA ASN A 6 15.38 55.85 12.83
C ASN A 6 16.37 54.70 12.59
N PRO A 7 17.49 54.59 13.35
CA PRO A 7 18.57 53.65 13.03
C PRO A 7 18.32 52.27 13.68
N SER A 8 17.24 51.59 13.30
CA SER A 8 16.82 50.35 13.99
C SER A 8 16.01 49.36 13.15
N ASP A 9 16.13 49.39 11.83
CA ASP A 9 15.60 48.31 10.97
C ASP A 9 16.80 47.64 10.28
N PRO A 10 17.14 46.38 10.61
CA PRO A 10 18.21 45.66 9.93
C PRO A 10 17.79 45.14 8.56
N ASN A 11 16.48 45.10 8.27
CA ASN A 11 15.91 44.52 7.06
C ASN A 11 16.40 45.27 5.81
N ASP A 12 17.19 44.62 4.96
CA ASP A 12 17.62 45.18 3.67
C ASP A 12 16.66 44.89 2.52
N ASN A 13 15.57 44.15 2.80
CA ASN A 13 14.57 43.62 1.86
C ASN A 13 15.12 42.56 0.89
N ASN A 14 16.24 41.92 1.21
CA ASN A 14 16.75 40.78 0.49
C ASN A 14 16.22 39.48 1.11
N ALA A 15 15.36 38.77 0.39
CA ALA A 15 14.83 37.47 0.83
C ALA A 15 15.90 36.37 0.96
N CYS A 16 17.14 36.64 0.54
CA CYS A 16 18.31 35.77 0.64
C CYS A 16 19.26 36.12 1.80
N THR A 17 18.87 36.98 2.74
CA THR A 17 19.62 37.24 3.97
C THR A 17 18.77 37.01 5.22
N THR A 18 19.44 36.65 6.30
CA THR A 18 18.89 36.68 7.65
C THR A 18 19.43 37.92 8.36
N ASP A 19 18.55 38.88 8.56
CA ASP A 19 18.90 40.22 9.03
C ASP A 19 18.74 40.33 10.55
N SER A 20 19.75 40.87 11.22
CA SER A 20 19.82 40.94 12.68
C SER A 20 20.56 42.19 13.16
N CYS A 21 20.30 42.58 14.41
CA CYS A 21 20.97 43.70 15.08
C CYS A 21 21.81 43.19 16.25
N ASP A 22 23.13 43.30 16.15
CA ASP A 22 24.05 43.07 17.26
C ASP A 22 24.42 44.41 17.95
N PRO A 23 24.33 44.52 19.29
CA PRO A 23 24.62 45.76 20.02
C PRO A 23 26.08 46.27 19.95
N ILE A 24 27.02 45.44 19.46
CA ILE A 24 28.46 45.73 19.35
C ILE A 24 28.86 45.87 17.87
N LEU A 25 28.34 45.00 17.00
CA LEU A 25 28.72 44.91 15.58
C LEU A 25 27.76 45.68 14.63
N GLY A 26 26.55 46.03 15.08
CA GLY A 26 25.57 46.78 14.28
C GLY A 26 24.60 45.86 13.52
N VAL A 27 24.20 46.31 12.32
CA VAL A 27 23.34 45.51 11.42
C VAL A 27 24.17 44.39 10.78
N ILE A 28 23.67 43.16 10.86
CA ILE A 28 24.29 41.95 10.31
C ILE A 28 23.27 41.24 9.43
N ASN A 29 23.59 41.14 8.14
CA ASN A 29 22.76 40.47 7.14
C ASN A 29 23.54 39.24 6.67
N THR A 30 23.14 38.06 7.14
CA THR A 30 23.86 36.81 6.87
C THR A 30 23.25 36.13 5.65
N PRO A 31 23.99 35.89 4.55
CA PRO A 31 23.48 35.20 3.38
C PRO A 31 22.89 33.84 3.74
N ILE A 32 21.72 33.54 3.19
CA ILE A 32 21.11 32.22 3.21
C ILE A 32 21.79 31.39 2.11
N ASP A 33 22.24 30.20 2.47
CA ASP A 33 22.66 29.19 1.50
C ASP A 33 21.39 28.56 0.90
N PRO A 34 21.15 28.65 -0.42
CA PRO A 34 19.97 28.01 -1.04
C PRO A 34 20.09 26.49 -1.10
N ASN A 35 21.30 25.95 -0.97
CA ASN A 35 21.59 24.52 -1.12
C ASN A 35 20.86 23.70 -0.05
N ASP A 36 19.92 22.83 -0.46
CA ASP A 36 19.20 21.93 0.45
C ASP A 36 19.87 20.54 0.58
N GLY A 37 20.88 20.28 -0.24
CA GLY A 37 21.66 19.04 -0.27
C GLY A 37 21.14 18.00 -1.28
N ASP A 38 20.10 18.29 -2.05
CA ASP A 38 19.60 17.42 -3.12
C ASP A 38 20.36 17.70 -4.44
N PRO A 39 21.09 16.72 -5.03
CA PRO A 39 21.74 16.91 -6.31
C PRO A 39 20.75 17.10 -7.48
N CYS A 40 19.46 16.76 -7.30
CA CYS A 40 18.43 16.86 -8.32
C CYS A 40 17.79 18.25 -8.44
N THR A 41 18.12 19.21 -7.56
CA THR A 41 17.57 20.57 -7.62
C THR A 41 18.57 21.61 -8.11
N LEU A 42 18.09 22.52 -8.95
CA LEU A 42 18.78 23.78 -9.24
C LEU A 42 18.47 24.76 -8.11
N ASP A 43 19.39 24.83 -7.15
CA ASP A 43 19.27 25.68 -5.97
C ASP A 43 19.66 27.12 -6.28
N THR A 44 18.71 28.03 -6.13
CA THR A 44 18.88 29.45 -6.40
C THR A 44 18.30 30.30 -5.29
N CYS A 45 18.79 31.54 -5.15
CA CYS A 45 18.14 32.51 -4.30
C CYS A 45 18.01 33.85 -5.03
N ASP A 46 16.77 34.27 -5.27
CA ASP A 46 16.44 35.57 -5.83
C ASP A 46 16.18 36.57 -4.70
N PRO A 47 16.80 37.77 -4.69
CA PRO A 47 16.64 38.73 -3.59
C PRO A 47 15.22 39.21 -3.32
N ILE A 48 14.28 39.03 -4.27
CA ILE A 48 12.88 39.45 -4.15
C ILE A 48 11.98 38.27 -3.79
N THR A 49 12.20 37.08 -4.38
CA THR A 49 11.33 35.91 -4.16
C THR A 49 11.87 34.88 -3.16
N GLY A 50 13.15 34.96 -2.79
CA GLY A 50 13.82 34.08 -1.83
C GLY A 50 14.42 32.83 -2.47
N VAL A 51 14.71 31.83 -1.62
CA VAL A 51 15.25 30.52 -2.01
C VAL A 51 14.25 29.76 -2.89
N SER A 52 14.75 29.16 -3.97
CA SER A 52 13.99 28.38 -4.94
C SER A 52 14.83 27.21 -5.42
N ASN A 53 14.35 26.01 -5.15
CA ASN A 53 15.02 24.75 -5.47
C ASN A 53 14.12 24.03 -6.47
N VAL A 54 14.58 23.90 -7.72
CA VAL A 54 13.76 23.46 -8.86
C VAL A 54 14.31 22.14 -9.37
N PHE A 55 13.51 21.07 -9.32
CA PHE A 55 13.88 19.76 -9.88
C PHE A 55 14.32 19.92 -11.34
N GLN A 56 15.46 19.32 -11.71
CA GLN A 56 16.00 19.33 -13.07
C GLN A 56 15.89 17.93 -13.67
N ASP A 57 15.18 17.86 -14.79
CA ASP A 57 14.90 16.66 -15.57
C ASP A 57 14.72 17.15 -17.03
N ALA A 58 15.69 16.83 -17.88
CA ALA A 58 15.88 17.44 -19.19
C ALA A 58 15.04 16.79 -20.30
N ASP A 59 14.66 15.52 -20.16
CA ASP A 59 13.85 14.78 -21.13
C ASP A 59 12.46 14.35 -20.63
N GLY A 60 12.21 14.44 -19.32
CA GLY A 60 10.91 14.28 -18.68
C GLY A 60 10.61 12.85 -18.23
N ASP A 61 11.61 12.00 -18.03
CA ASP A 61 11.44 10.60 -17.66
C ASP A 61 11.31 10.35 -16.14
N GLY A 62 11.56 11.36 -15.30
CA GLY A 62 11.53 11.28 -13.83
C GLY A 62 12.89 10.99 -13.17
N THR A 63 13.92 10.68 -13.95
CA THR A 63 15.33 10.72 -13.54
C THR A 63 15.80 12.17 -13.57
N CYS A 64 16.63 12.57 -12.61
CA CYS A 64 17.12 13.95 -12.57
C CYS A 64 18.46 14.10 -13.30
N ASP A 65 18.72 15.26 -13.91
CA ASP A 65 19.92 15.58 -14.72
C ASP A 65 21.27 15.21 -14.06
N ALA A 66 21.32 15.13 -12.73
CA ALA A 66 22.53 14.78 -11.97
C ALA A 66 22.79 13.26 -11.86
N ASN A 67 21.77 12.44 -12.14
CA ASN A 67 21.77 10.98 -12.05
C ASN A 67 21.45 10.30 -13.40
N ASP A 68 20.84 11.04 -14.35
CA ASP A 68 20.59 10.65 -15.75
C ASP A 68 21.92 10.29 -16.46
N LEU A 69 21.92 9.10 -17.08
CA LEU A 69 22.96 8.64 -17.99
C LEU A 69 22.40 8.32 -19.38
N CYS A 70 21.07 8.24 -19.54
CA CYS A 70 20.41 7.80 -20.75
C CYS A 70 19.29 8.77 -21.18
N PRO A 71 19.21 9.13 -22.48
CA PRO A 71 18.16 10.00 -22.99
C PRO A 71 16.81 9.27 -23.00
N GLY A 72 16.09 9.39 -21.88
CA GLY A 72 14.89 8.69 -21.48
C GLY A 72 15.16 7.33 -20.83
N SER A 73 14.37 7.03 -19.80
CA SER A 73 14.28 5.72 -19.14
C SER A 73 14.04 4.53 -20.10
N PRO A 74 14.48 3.32 -19.73
CA PRO A 74 15.18 2.95 -18.48
C PRO A 74 16.67 3.31 -18.41
N GLU A 75 17.17 3.53 -17.20
CA GLU A 75 18.56 3.87 -16.83
C GLU A 75 19.47 2.63 -16.65
N PRO A 76 20.81 2.76 -16.74
CA PRO A 76 21.75 1.62 -16.65
C PRO A 76 21.59 0.78 -15.39
N GLY A 77 21.39 -0.52 -15.57
CA GLY A 77 21.12 -1.49 -14.51
C GLY A 77 19.65 -1.59 -14.06
N GLN A 78 18.74 -0.80 -14.64
CA GLN A 78 17.30 -1.09 -14.59
C GLN A 78 16.95 -2.22 -15.56
N GLY A 79 15.82 -2.89 -15.30
CA GLY A 79 15.25 -3.90 -16.18
C GLY A 79 14.76 -3.33 -17.50
N CYS A 80 14.85 -4.14 -18.55
CA CYS A 80 14.32 -3.88 -19.89
C CYS A 80 14.04 -5.22 -20.59
N ASP A 81 13.52 -5.25 -21.82
CA ASP A 81 13.37 -6.48 -22.63
C ASP A 81 14.13 -6.27 -23.96
N ASP A 82 15.13 -7.10 -24.26
CA ASP A 82 15.95 -7.02 -25.48
C ASP A 82 15.30 -7.70 -26.70
N GLY A 83 14.13 -8.32 -26.49
CA GLY A 83 13.32 -9.03 -27.46
C GLY A 83 13.79 -10.46 -27.76
N ASN A 84 14.88 -10.92 -27.16
CA ASN A 84 15.38 -12.28 -27.28
C ASN A 84 15.11 -13.08 -25.99
N PRO A 85 14.10 -13.97 -25.96
CA PRO A 85 13.74 -14.72 -24.77
C PRO A 85 14.75 -15.82 -24.39
N LEU A 86 15.98 -15.79 -24.90
CA LEU A 86 17.08 -16.70 -24.53
C LEU A 86 18.21 -15.95 -23.80
N THR A 87 18.04 -14.65 -23.57
CA THR A 87 18.90 -13.80 -22.76
C THR A 87 18.17 -13.36 -21.48
N GLY A 88 18.93 -12.99 -20.46
CA GLY A 88 18.41 -12.56 -19.16
C GLY A 88 19.44 -12.67 -18.01
N PRO A 89 19.36 -11.82 -16.97
CA PRO A 89 18.40 -10.73 -16.85
C PRO A 89 18.72 -9.62 -17.84
N ASP A 90 17.69 -9.14 -18.52
CA ASP A 90 17.80 -8.08 -19.51
C ASP A 90 17.90 -6.74 -18.78
N LEU A 91 19.03 -6.06 -18.97
CA LEU A 91 19.38 -4.84 -18.25
C LEU A 91 19.91 -3.80 -19.23
N VAL A 92 19.67 -2.53 -18.92
CA VAL A 92 20.26 -1.41 -19.66
C VAL A 92 21.75 -1.35 -19.37
N ASP A 93 22.58 -1.32 -20.42
CA ASP A 93 24.03 -1.15 -20.28
C ASP A 93 24.45 0.33 -20.14
N ALA A 94 25.72 0.58 -19.81
CA ALA A 94 26.27 1.94 -19.69
C ALA A 94 26.33 2.72 -21.02
N ASN A 95 25.80 2.15 -22.10
CA ASN A 95 25.68 2.74 -23.42
C ASN A 95 24.18 2.87 -23.83
N CYS A 96 23.25 2.69 -22.89
CA CYS A 96 21.79 2.79 -23.07
C CYS A 96 21.20 1.77 -24.05
N ASN A 97 21.78 0.57 -24.11
CA ASN A 97 21.25 -0.56 -24.88
C ASN A 97 20.64 -1.56 -23.91
N CYS A 98 19.44 -2.06 -24.22
CA CYS A 98 18.93 -3.25 -23.54
C CYS A 98 19.67 -4.48 -24.05
N VAL A 99 20.25 -5.26 -23.12
CA VAL A 99 20.97 -6.51 -23.42
C VAL A 99 20.83 -7.48 -22.25
N GLY A 100 20.69 -8.78 -22.54
CA GLY A 100 20.83 -9.82 -21.53
C GLY A 100 22.02 -10.76 -21.73
N ASP A 101 22.40 -11.44 -20.65
CA ASP A 101 23.35 -12.56 -20.68
C ASP A 101 22.65 -13.86 -21.15
N PRO A 102 23.30 -14.79 -21.88
CA PRO A 102 22.63 -16.01 -22.32
C PRO A 102 22.13 -16.87 -21.16
N ILE A 103 20.81 -17.03 -21.05
CA ILE A 103 20.19 -17.99 -20.15
C ILE A 103 20.64 -19.40 -20.57
N GLY A 104 20.78 -20.29 -19.57
CA GLY A 104 21.09 -21.70 -19.80
C GLY A 104 20.06 -22.42 -20.71
N PRO A 105 20.20 -23.73 -20.95
CA PRO A 105 19.38 -24.45 -21.94
C PRO A 105 17.87 -24.33 -21.66
N CYS A 106 17.20 -23.44 -22.38
CA CYS A 106 15.81 -23.07 -22.15
C CYS A 106 14.88 -24.30 -22.19
N THR A 107 14.14 -24.55 -21.11
CA THR A 107 13.20 -25.69 -21.03
C THR A 107 11.73 -25.30 -21.04
N GLU A 108 11.38 -24.12 -20.53
CA GLU A 108 10.00 -23.65 -20.38
C GLU A 108 9.91 -22.21 -20.91
N LEU A 109 9.30 -22.04 -22.08
CA LEU A 109 9.03 -20.73 -22.68
C LEU A 109 7.65 -20.24 -22.24
N LEU A 110 7.63 -19.38 -21.23
CA LEU A 110 6.41 -18.79 -20.67
C LEU A 110 5.92 -17.60 -21.50
N THR A 111 4.67 -17.22 -21.27
CA THR A 111 4.08 -16.00 -21.83
C THR A 111 3.52 -15.16 -20.69
N LEU A 112 3.91 -13.89 -20.61
CA LEU A 112 3.35 -12.92 -19.68
C LEU A 112 2.49 -11.91 -20.47
N ASP A 113 1.17 -12.10 -20.42
CA ASP A 113 0.21 -11.15 -20.98
C ASP A 113 -0.01 -10.02 -19.97
N ILE A 114 0.44 -8.78 -20.23
CA ILE A 114 0.21 -7.62 -19.36
C ILE A 114 -0.81 -6.68 -20.01
N THR A 115 -1.98 -6.52 -19.40
CA THR A 115 -2.98 -5.56 -19.84
C THR A 115 -2.71 -4.21 -19.16
N LEU A 116 -2.27 -3.20 -19.92
CA LEU A 116 -1.86 -1.89 -19.41
C LEU A 116 -3.04 -0.94 -19.19
N ASP A 117 -2.85 0.07 -18.33
CA ASP A 117 -3.79 1.16 -18.12
C ASP A 117 -3.44 2.41 -18.98
N ASN A 118 -3.38 3.62 -18.41
CA ASN A 118 -2.96 4.83 -19.12
C ASN A 118 -1.45 5.11 -19.02
N PHE A 119 -0.79 4.64 -17.96
CA PHE A 119 0.58 4.99 -17.57
C PHE A 119 1.47 3.75 -17.66
N GLY A 120 1.70 3.29 -18.89
CA GLY A 120 2.54 2.12 -19.14
C GLY A 120 3.97 2.28 -18.62
N SER A 121 4.44 3.53 -18.51
CA SER A 121 5.79 3.86 -18.02
C SER A 121 5.98 3.49 -16.54
N GLU A 122 4.90 3.47 -15.76
CA GLU A 122 4.94 3.10 -14.34
C GLU A 122 5.06 1.58 -14.15
N THR A 123 4.70 0.76 -15.15
CA THR A 123 4.62 -0.71 -15.04
C THR A 123 5.91 -1.41 -15.48
N THR A 124 6.57 -2.10 -14.55
CA THR A 124 7.72 -2.99 -14.81
C THR A 124 7.49 -4.38 -14.22
N TRP A 125 8.27 -5.38 -14.64
CA TRP A 125 8.24 -6.73 -14.06
C TRP A 125 9.62 -7.34 -13.93
N GLU A 126 9.74 -8.27 -12.99
CA GLU A 126 10.97 -8.97 -12.65
C GLU A 126 10.66 -10.43 -12.28
N VAL A 127 11.48 -11.36 -12.77
CA VAL A 127 11.46 -12.77 -12.36
C VAL A 127 12.70 -13.08 -11.52
N TYR A 128 12.48 -13.51 -10.29
CA TYR A 128 13.52 -13.96 -9.38
C TYR A 128 13.51 -15.48 -9.18
N ASP A 129 14.63 -16.00 -8.69
CA ASP A 129 14.75 -17.35 -8.12
C ASP A 129 13.74 -17.63 -6.97
N GLU A 130 13.66 -18.88 -6.50
CA GLU A 130 12.74 -19.31 -5.44
C GLU A 130 12.88 -18.47 -4.14
N THR A 131 14.11 -18.02 -3.87
CA THR A 131 14.48 -17.23 -2.70
C THR A 131 14.17 -15.75 -2.82
N GLY A 132 13.94 -15.21 -4.03
CA GLY A 132 13.73 -13.77 -4.27
C GLY A 132 15.03 -12.97 -4.18
N THR A 133 16.16 -13.57 -4.59
CA THR A 133 17.51 -13.03 -4.39
C THR A 133 18.30 -12.82 -5.67
N THR A 134 18.09 -13.66 -6.68
CA THR A 134 18.77 -13.55 -7.98
C THR A 134 17.74 -13.20 -9.03
N LEU A 135 17.91 -12.04 -9.68
CA LEU A 135 17.14 -11.66 -10.86
C LEU A 135 17.53 -12.60 -12.02
N ILE A 136 16.51 -13.13 -12.71
CA ILE A 136 16.65 -14.08 -13.80
C ILE A 136 16.26 -13.44 -15.13
N ASP A 137 15.22 -12.60 -15.10
CA ASP A 137 14.58 -11.99 -16.26
C ASP A 137 13.83 -10.72 -15.79
N ALA A 138 13.64 -9.74 -16.67
CA ALA A 138 12.98 -8.47 -16.35
C ALA A 138 12.36 -7.83 -17.60
N GLY A 139 11.54 -6.79 -17.43
CA GLY A 139 11.00 -6.01 -18.55
C GLY A 139 10.10 -4.85 -18.15
N GLY A 140 9.61 -4.14 -19.17
CA GLY A 140 9.15 -2.75 -19.03
C GLY A 140 10.33 -1.77 -18.90
N PRO A 141 10.10 -0.48 -18.59
CA PRO A 141 8.80 0.19 -18.57
C PRO A 141 8.16 0.26 -19.98
N TYR A 142 6.86 0.55 -20.06
CA TYR A 142 6.12 0.59 -21.32
C TYR A 142 5.79 2.01 -21.79
N ALA A 143 5.48 2.17 -23.08
CA ALA A 143 5.14 3.49 -23.61
C ALA A 143 3.76 3.98 -23.14
N ASP A 144 3.74 5.19 -22.57
CA ASP A 144 2.53 5.89 -22.13
C ASP A 144 1.51 6.17 -23.25
N GLY A 145 0.25 6.31 -22.85
CA GLY A 145 -0.81 6.96 -23.63
C GLY A 145 -1.25 6.29 -24.94
N ASN A 146 -0.56 5.23 -25.39
CA ASN A 146 -0.77 4.69 -26.74
C ASN A 146 -1.93 3.68 -26.84
N VAL A 147 -2.28 2.96 -25.76
CA VAL A 147 -3.38 1.98 -25.76
C VAL A 147 -3.83 1.60 -24.34
N ARG A 148 -4.82 2.33 -23.81
CA ARG A 148 -5.57 1.91 -22.63
C ARG A 148 -6.21 0.54 -22.87
N TRP A 149 -6.01 -0.42 -21.97
CA TRP A 149 -6.42 -1.82 -22.10
C TRP A 149 -5.78 -2.59 -23.27
N SER A 150 -4.62 -2.14 -23.79
CA SER A 150 -3.79 -3.06 -24.61
C SER A 150 -3.27 -4.19 -23.76
N THR A 151 -3.01 -5.32 -24.40
CA THR A 151 -2.17 -6.37 -23.85
C THR A 151 -0.81 -6.33 -24.54
N VAL A 152 0.26 -6.06 -23.78
CA VAL A 152 1.65 -6.38 -24.15
C VAL A 152 1.89 -7.87 -23.83
N GLN A 153 2.76 -8.53 -24.59
CA GLN A 153 3.00 -9.96 -24.45
C GLN A 153 4.49 -10.27 -24.47
N GLU A 154 5.02 -10.56 -23.28
CA GLU A 154 6.44 -10.88 -23.09
C GLU A 154 6.64 -12.38 -23.13
N THR A 155 7.84 -12.79 -23.54
CA THR A 155 8.22 -14.21 -23.66
C THR A 155 9.36 -14.48 -22.70
N ILE A 156 9.09 -15.19 -21.60
CA ILE A 156 10.05 -15.39 -20.51
C ILE A 156 10.60 -16.82 -20.58
N CYS A 157 11.92 -17.00 -20.67
CA CYS A 157 12.50 -18.35 -20.63
C CYS A 157 12.95 -18.75 -19.23
N LEU A 158 12.38 -19.84 -18.72
CA LEU A 158 12.79 -20.41 -17.44
C LEU A 158 13.19 -21.89 -17.55
N ASN A 159 13.90 -22.35 -16.52
CA ASN A 159 14.23 -23.75 -16.31
C ASN A 159 13.13 -24.44 -15.48
N GLN A 160 13.14 -25.77 -15.36
CA GLN A 160 12.21 -26.52 -14.50
C GLN A 160 12.57 -26.39 -13.00
N LEU A 161 12.38 -25.19 -12.46
CA LEU A 161 12.66 -24.78 -11.07
C LEU A 161 11.45 -24.03 -10.49
N CYS A 162 11.65 -23.39 -9.33
CA CYS A 162 10.67 -22.51 -8.67
C CYS A 162 11.14 -21.05 -8.73
N TYR A 163 10.19 -20.13 -8.92
CA TYR A 163 10.43 -18.71 -9.22
C TYR A 163 9.40 -17.80 -8.58
N ARG A 164 9.71 -16.51 -8.52
CA ARG A 164 8.82 -15.43 -8.10
C ARG A 164 8.71 -14.42 -9.23
N LEU A 165 7.48 -14.13 -9.65
CA LEU A 165 7.17 -12.97 -10.46
C LEU A 165 6.89 -11.81 -9.51
N VAL A 166 7.49 -10.66 -9.78
CA VAL A 166 7.22 -9.36 -9.18
C VAL A 166 6.76 -8.45 -10.32
N VAL A 167 5.68 -7.72 -10.12
CA VAL A 167 5.23 -6.66 -11.03
C VAL A 167 5.14 -5.38 -10.21
N ASN A 168 5.81 -4.32 -10.66
CA ASN A 168 5.88 -3.04 -9.97
C ASN A 168 5.07 -1.97 -10.71
N ASP A 169 4.69 -0.93 -9.97
CA ASP A 169 3.91 0.22 -10.42
C ASP A 169 4.37 1.48 -9.66
N ASP A 170 5.14 2.34 -10.32
CA ASP A 170 5.71 3.53 -9.67
C ASP A 170 4.64 4.62 -9.36
N GLY A 171 3.49 4.59 -10.05
CA GLY A 171 2.32 5.42 -9.74
C GLY A 171 1.66 5.09 -8.40
N ASN A 172 1.94 3.91 -7.84
CA ASN A 172 1.34 3.34 -6.62
C ASN A 172 -0.20 3.11 -6.71
N ASN A 173 -0.74 2.97 -7.91
CA ASN A 173 -2.14 2.61 -8.19
C ASN A 173 -2.33 1.17 -8.65
N GLY A 174 -1.25 0.46 -8.96
CA GLY A 174 -1.27 -0.75 -9.77
C GLY A 174 -1.83 -0.47 -11.16
N ILE A 175 -1.95 -1.52 -11.97
CA ILE A 175 -2.40 -1.39 -13.35
C ILE A 175 -3.94 -1.20 -13.36
N SER A 176 -4.41 0.05 -13.39
CA SER A 176 -5.79 0.45 -13.07
C SER A 176 -6.83 -0.02 -14.08
N GLY A 177 -7.42 -1.19 -13.79
CA GLY A 177 -8.31 -1.92 -14.71
C GLY A 177 -7.56 -2.83 -15.70
N GLY A 178 -6.24 -2.74 -15.72
CA GLY A 178 -5.38 -3.71 -16.36
C GLY A 178 -5.28 -5.00 -15.57
N GLY A 179 -4.08 -5.57 -15.56
CA GLY A 179 -3.78 -6.83 -14.89
C GLY A 179 -2.75 -7.62 -15.67
N TYR A 180 -2.37 -8.79 -15.18
CA TYR A 180 -1.38 -9.62 -15.86
C TYR A 180 -1.64 -11.11 -15.71
N VAL A 181 -1.32 -11.90 -16.73
CA VAL A 181 -1.53 -13.35 -16.76
C VAL A 181 -0.28 -14.06 -17.24
N LEU A 182 0.36 -14.80 -16.33
CA LEU A 182 1.50 -15.65 -16.65
C LEU A 182 1.03 -17.04 -17.07
N ARG A 183 1.51 -17.55 -18.21
CA ARG A 183 1.12 -18.85 -18.79
C ARG A 183 2.33 -19.72 -19.09
N ASP A 184 2.11 -21.03 -19.04
CA ASP A 184 3.09 -22.02 -19.49
C ASP A 184 3.07 -22.22 -21.02
N PRO A 185 4.01 -22.99 -21.61
CA PRO A 185 4.07 -23.22 -23.06
C PRO A 185 2.82 -23.90 -23.68
N LEU A 186 1.92 -24.40 -22.84
CA LEU A 186 0.64 -25.02 -23.23
C LEU A 186 -0.54 -24.06 -23.04
N GLY A 187 -0.29 -22.77 -22.80
CA GLY A 187 -1.28 -21.72 -22.55
C GLY A 187 -1.98 -21.82 -21.19
N ARG A 188 -1.51 -22.69 -20.29
CA ARG A 188 -2.14 -22.94 -18.98
C ARG A 188 -1.66 -21.88 -17.99
N ARG A 189 -2.59 -21.18 -17.34
CA ARG A 189 -2.27 -20.12 -16.37
C ARG A 189 -1.47 -20.61 -15.18
N ILE A 190 -0.47 -19.83 -14.79
CA ILE A 190 0.37 -19.99 -13.60
C ILE A 190 -0.08 -18.97 -12.53
N ILE A 191 -0.28 -17.72 -12.97
CA ILE A 191 -0.78 -16.56 -12.20
C ILE A 191 -1.77 -15.80 -13.12
N ASP A 192 -2.83 -15.24 -12.54
CA ASP A 192 -3.86 -14.43 -13.20
C ASP A 192 -4.28 -13.31 -12.23
N ALA A 193 -3.92 -12.05 -12.51
CA ALA A 193 -3.97 -10.93 -11.57
C ALA A 193 -4.78 -9.75 -12.15
N ASP A 194 -5.62 -9.10 -11.33
CA ASP A 194 -6.58 -8.08 -11.77
C ASP A 194 -6.06 -6.63 -11.68
N GLY A 195 -4.74 -6.49 -11.47
CA GLY A 195 -4.06 -5.19 -11.39
C GLY A 195 -4.25 -4.43 -10.08
N GLN A 196 -5.04 -4.93 -9.12
CA GLN A 196 -5.40 -4.17 -7.90
C GLN A 196 -4.34 -4.25 -6.79
N PHE A 197 -3.15 -3.72 -7.07
CA PHE A 197 -2.07 -3.53 -6.10
C PHE A 197 -1.77 -2.04 -5.86
N SER A 198 -0.70 -1.76 -5.11
CA SER A 198 -0.17 -0.39 -4.95
C SER A 198 1.15 -0.30 -5.70
N SER A 199 2.30 -0.27 -5.03
CA SER A 199 3.61 -0.22 -5.70
C SER A 199 4.07 -1.56 -6.30
N THR A 200 3.65 -2.68 -5.73
CA THR A 200 4.21 -4.00 -6.02
C THR A 200 3.18 -5.11 -5.88
N SER A 201 3.21 -6.07 -6.80
CA SER A 201 2.43 -7.30 -6.82
C SER A 201 3.37 -8.51 -6.85
N SER A 202 3.26 -9.41 -5.87
CA SER A 202 3.95 -10.70 -5.92
C SER A 202 3.27 -11.75 -5.04
N ASN A 203 3.30 -13.01 -5.47
CA ASN A 203 2.77 -14.12 -4.68
C ASN A 203 3.67 -14.42 -3.47
N ILE A 204 3.08 -14.56 -2.27
CA ILE A 204 3.81 -14.92 -1.03
C ILE A 204 4.72 -16.16 -1.23
N LEU A 205 4.22 -17.16 -1.96
CA LEU A 205 4.93 -18.42 -2.23
C LEU A 205 5.25 -18.56 -3.72
N PRO A 206 6.43 -19.07 -4.08
CA PRO A 206 6.88 -19.20 -5.46
C PRO A 206 6.05 -20.21 -6.24
N PHE A 207 5.90 -19.97 -7.54
CA PHE A 207 5.40 -20.96 -8.48
C PHE A 207 6.54 -21.88 -8.92
N CYS A 208 6.22 -23.09 -9.39
CA CYS A 208 7.21 -24.04 -9.89
C CYS A 208 6.78 -24.62 -11.23
N LEU A 209 7.78 -24.96 -12.05
CA LEU A 209 7.65 -25.58 -13.36
C LEU A 209 8.22 -27.02 -13.34
N PRO A 210 7.73 -27.92 -14.21
CA PRO A 210 6.60 -27.76 -15.11
C PRO A 210 5.25 -27.89 -14.37
N LEU A 211 4.17 -27.38 -14.93
CA LEU A 211 2.83 -27.56 -14.36
C LEU A 211 2.31 -28.99 -14.55
N SER A 212 1.77 -29.60 -13.49
CA SER A 212 1.14 -30.93 -13.60
C SER A 212 -0.25 -30.89 -14.25
N ALA A 213 -0.80 -32.07 -14.56
CA ALA A 213 -2.16 -32.20 -15.10
C ALA A 213 -3.27 -32.05 -14.03
N ASN A 214 -2.93 -32.04 -12.73
CA ASN A 214 -3.90 -31.90 -11.65
C ASN A 214 -4.39 -30.45 -11.53
N LYS A 215 -5.69 -30.21 -11.73
CA LYS A 215 -6.32 -28.87 -11.75
C LYS A 215 -7.67 -28.88 -11.04
N LEU A 216 -8.29 -27.71 -10.85
CA LEU A 216 -9.75 -27.68 -10.62
C LEU A 216 -10.49 -28.17 -11.87
N ILE A 217 -11.60 -28.89 -11.70
CA ILE A 217 -12.45 -29.29 -12.84
C ILE A 217 -13.20 -28.09 -13.38
N ASN A 218 -13.54 -28.10 -14.68
CA ASN A 218 -14.12 -26.95 -15.37
C ASN A 218 -15.38 -26.37 -14.69
N SER A 219 -16.20 -27.19 -14.02
CA SER A 219 -17.39 -26.73 -13.27
C SER A 219 -17.07 -25.85 -12.05
N TRP A 220 -15.81 -25.87 -11.58
CA TRP A 220 -15.28 -25.14 -10.42
C TRP A 220 -14.00 -24.38 -10.76
N CYS A 221 -13.73 -24.13 -12.04
CA CYS A 221 -12.67 -23.23 -12.49
C CYS A 221 -13.33 -21.91 -12.91
N ASP A 222 -12.68 -20.77 -12.66
CA ASP A 222 -13.18 -19.43 -13.01
C ASP A 222 -14.58 -19.17 -12.45
N LYS A 223 -14.73 -19.49 -11.16
CA LYS A 223 -15.97 -19.31 -10.41
C LYS A 223 -15.86 -18.13 -9.46
N THR A 224 -16.20 -16.97 -10.00
CA THR A 224 -16.28 -15.69 -9.28
C THR A 224 -17.66 -15.41 -8.68
N ASP A 225 -18.61 -16.35 -8.82
CA ASP A 225 -20.00 -16.28 -8.37
C ASP A 225 -20.29 -17.14 -7.12
N LEU A 226 -19.28 -17.78 -6.51
CA LEU A 226 -19.49 -18.68 -5.38
C LEU A 226 -19.89 -17.93 -4.12
N VAL A 227 -20.91 -18.41 -3.41
CA VAL A 227 -21.29 -17.85 -2.10
C VAL A 227 -20.30 -18.30 -1.02
N TYR A 228 -19.92 -17.42 -0.10
CA TYR A 228 -19.14 -17.75 1.09
C TYR A 228 -20.01 -18.52 2.11
N ALA A 229 -20.19 -19.82 1.88
CA ALA A 229 -21.04 -20.70 2.70
C ALA A 229 -20.39 -22.07 2.99
N TYR A 230 -20.81 -22.74 4.05
CA TYR A 230 -20.35 -24.10 4.42
C TYR A 230 -20.73 -25.17 3.37
N SER A 231 -21.75 -24.93 2.56
CA SER A 231 -22.13 -25.78 1.42
C SER A 231 -21.20 -25.63 0.21
N THR A 232 -20.44 -24.55 0.11
CA THR A 232 -19.58 -24.26 -1.05
C THR A 232 -18.39 -25.20 -1.09
N GLN A 233 -18.22 -25.86 -2.23
CA GLN A 233 -17.20 -26.88 -2.46
C GLN A 233 -16.51 -26.60 -3.78
N ILE A 234 -15.19 -26.75 -3.83
CA ILE A 234 -14.43 -26.76 -5.08
C ILE A 234 -13.80 -28.14 -5.27
N TYR A 235 -13.75 -28.62 -6.51
CA TYR A 235 -13.33 -29.97 -6.85
C TYR A 235 -12.11 -29.98 -7.78
N ALA A 236 -11.13 -30.80 -7.41
CA ALA A 236 -9.98 -31.14 -8.23
C ALA A 236 -10.32 -32.25 -9.24
N SER A 237 -9.54 -32.31 -10.32
CA SER A 237 -9.55 -33.39 -11.29
C SER A 237 -9.08 -34.70 -10.65
N ASN A 238 -9.87 -35.76 -10.80
CA ASN A 238 -9.52 -37.09 -10.30
C ASN A 238 -8.16 -37.57 -10.87
N ASN A 239 -7.25 -37.94 -9.98
CA ASN A 239 -6.02 -38.66 -10.29
C ASN A 239 -6.09 -40.04 -9.61
N PRO A 240 -6.22 -41.15 -10.37
CA PRO A 240 -6.36 -42.50 -9.80
C PRO A 240 -5.21 -42.99 -8.93
N ALA A 241 -4.02 -42.38 -9.04
CA ALA A 241 -2.85 -42.73 -8.23
C ALA A 241 -2.72 -41.84 -6.97
N ALA A 242 -3.63 -40.89 -6.75
CA ALA A 242 -3.55 -39.96 -5.65
C ALA A 242 -4.09 -40.55 -4.33
N SER A 243 -3.27 -40.52 -3.28
CA SER A 243 -3.70 -40.78 -1.89
C SER A 243 -4.22 -39.52 -1.18
N GLY A 244 -4.24 -38.39 -1.89
CA GLY A 244 -4.73 -37.10 -1.43
C GLY A 244 -4.35 -35.98 -2.38
N TYR A 245 -4.78 -34.76 -2.04
CA TYR A 245 -4.60 -33.55 -2.82
C TYR A 245 -4.12 -32.43 -1.91
N GLN A 246 -3.30 -31.52 -2.45
CA GLN A 246 -3.04 -30.23 -1.82
C GLN A 246 -3.59 -29.13 -2.72
N PHE A 247 -4.56 -28.40 -2.18
CA PHE A 247 -5.07 -27.16 -2.75
C PHE A 247 -4.17 -26.02 -2.30
N TRP A 248 -3.91 -25.07 -3.18
CA TRP A 248 -3.23 -23.82 -2.87
C TRP A 248 -4.11 -22.69 -3.38
N MET A 249 -4.59 -21.86 -2.46
CA MET A 249 -5.33 -20.63 -2.76
C MET A 249 -4.39 -19.48 -2.43
N ALA A 250 -4.15 -18.58 -3.37
CA ALA A 250 -3.33 -17.39 -3.19
C ALA A 250 -4.02 -16.18 -3.81
N ASP A 251 -3.89 -15.04 -3.15
CA ASP A 251 -4.03 -13.75 -3.80
C ASP A 251 -2.77 -13.53 -4.67
N PRO A 252 -2.91 -13.25 -5.98
CA PRO A 252 -1.76 -12.97 -6.84
C PRO A 252 -0.95 -11.74 -6.39
N HIS A 253 -1.59 -10.78 -5.70
CA HIS A 253 -0.96 -9.56 -5.17
C HIS A 253 -0.28 -9.74 -3.80
N GLY A 254 -0.39 -10.92 -3.18
CA GLY A 254 0.41 -11.30 -2.02
C GLY A 254 -0.19 -11.00 -0.64
N THR A 255 -1.45 -10.60 -0.52
CA THR A 255 -2.12 -10.40 0.78
C THR A 255 -2.50 -11.72 1.46
N TYR A 256 -2.70 -12.80 0.70
CA TYR A 256 -3.13 -14.10 1.20
C TYR A 256 -2.47 -15.26 0.45
N SER A 257 -2.06 -16.31 1.17
CA SER A 257 -1.60 -17.57 0.56
C SER A 257 -1.74 -18.72 1.53
N ARG A 258 -2.42 -19.80 1.10
CA ARG A 258 -2.66 -20.97 1.94
C ARG A 258 -2.64 -22.27 1.16
N ARG A 259 -1.82 -23.21 1.63
CA ARG A 259 -1.77 -24.60 1.15
C ARG A 259 -2.52 -25.52 2.12
N VAL A 260 -3.46 -26.32 1.62
CA VAL A 260 -4.36 -27.19 2.41
C VAL A 260 -4.36 -28.61 1.86
N PHE A 261 -4.02 -29.58 2.71
CA PHE A 261 -4.11 -31.01 2.36
C PHE A 261 -5.51 -31.56 2.59
N LYS A 262 -5.99 -32.40 1.67
CA LYS A 262 -7.23 -33.17 1.74
C LYS A 262 -6.96 -34.60 1.29
N THR A 263 -7.53 -35.59 1.97
CA THR A 263 -7.55 -36.99 1.48
C THR A 263 -8.51 -37.20 0.32
N THR A 264 -9.41 -36.25 0.09
CA THR A 264 -10.43 -36.25 -0.98
C THR A 264 -10.14 -35.20 -2.04
N GLN A 265 -10.71 -35.36 -3.23
CA GLN A 265 -10.60 -34.41 -4.34
C GLN A 265 -11.41 -33.13 -4.16
N ASN A 266 -11.99 -32.86 -2.99
CA ASN A 266 -12.83 -31.70 -2.72
C ASN A 266 -12.36 -30.89 -1.51
N LEU A 267 -12.50 -29.57 -1.62
CA LEU A 267 -12.26 -28.61 -0.55
C LEU A 267 -13.55 -27.83 -0.26
N GLN A 268 -13.87 -27.64 1.02
CA GLN A 268 -14.82 -26.63 1.49
C GLN A 268 -14.00 -25.46 2.01
N PRO A 269 -13.84 -24.36 1.26
CA PRO A 269 -12.95 -23.26 1.64
C PRO A 269 -13.34 -22.61 2.98
N THR A 270 -14.64 -22.57 3.26
CA THR A 270 -15.26 -22.04 4.47
C THR A 270 -15.07 -22.90 5.72
N ASN A 271 -14.70 -24.18 5.60
CA ASN A 271 -14.36 -25.03 6.76
C ASN A 271 -12.96 -24.76 7.32
N LEU A 272 -12.22 -23.81 6.74
CA LEU A 272 -10.79 -23.64 6.98
C LEU A 272 -10.51 -22.56 8.05
N VAL A 273 -10.90 -22.85 9.30
CA VAL A 273 -10.95 -21.87 10.41
C VAL A 273 -9.67 -21.08 10.71
N THR A 274 -8.48 -21.65 10.52
CA THR A 274 -7.18 -20.98 10.80
C THR A 274 -6.64 -20.26 9.56
N LEU A 275 -6.63 -18.92 9.49
CA LEU A 275 -6.30 -18.15 8.27
C LEU A 275 -7.30 -18.47 7.11
N PRO A 276 -8.62 -18.24 7.30
CA PRO A 276 -9.64 -18.53 6.29
C PRO A 276 -9.38 -17.74 4.98
N PRO A 277 -9.84 -18.24 3.82
CA PRO A 277 -9.75 -17.48 2.58
C PRO A 277 -10.54 -16.17 2.71
N PRO A 278 -10.02 -15.04 2.20
CA PRO A 278 -10.78 -13.79 2.17
C PRO A 278 -12.04 -13.94 1.31
N ALA A 279 -13.09 -13.21 1.69
CA ALA A 279 -14.28 -13.06 0.87
C ALA A 279 -14.07 -11.93 -0.15
N ASP A 280 -14.87 -11.94 -1.22
CA ASP A 280 -14.95 -10.90 -2.25
C ASP A 280 -13.62 -10.59 -3.01
N LEU A 281 -12.55 -11.39 -2.79
CA LEU A 281 -11.26 -11.31 -3.50
C LEU A 281 -11.11 -12.42 -4.55
N ASP A 282 -10.51 -12.11 -5.70
CA ASP A 282 -10.17 -13.10 -6.73
C ASP A 282 -8.92 -13.89 -6.33
N LEU A 283 -9.11 -15.16 -5.93
CA LEU A 283 -8.02 -16.04 -5.54
C LEU A 283 -7.60 -16.94 -6.70
N ASN A 284 -6.29 -17.00 -6.93
CA ASN A 284 -5.65 -18.00 -7.77
C ASN A 284 -5.64 -19.34 -7.04
N VAL A 285 -6.44 -20.30 -7.53
CA VAL A 285 -6.52 -21.64 -6.94
C VAL A 285 -5.88 -22.69 -7.83
N ARG A 286 -4.84 -23.34 -7.28
CA ARG A 286 -4.03 -24.39 -7.91
C ARG A 286 -4.11 -25.67 -7.11
N VAL A 287 -3.93 -26.82 -7.75
CA VAL A 287 -3.98 -28.13 -7.08
C VAL A 287 -2.79 -29.00 -7.47
N ARG A 288 -2.35 -29.86 -6.56
CA ARG A 288 -1.44 -30.98 -6.82
C ARG A 288 -1.93 -32.27 -6.15
N ALA A 289 -1.57 -33.42 -6.71
CA ALA A 289 -1.84 -34.71 -6.09
C ALA A 289 -0.68 -35.13 -5.17
N LEU A 290 -0.99 -35.94 -4.17
CA LEU A 290 -0.02 -36.72 -3.39
C LEU A 290 -0.04 -38.15 -3.94
N VAL A 291 1.04 -38.59 -4.59
CA VAL A 291 1.18 -39.91 -5.22
C VAL A 291 2.35 -40.63 -4.56
N ASN A 292 2.14 -41.83 -4.02
CA ASN A 292 3.15 -42.61 -3.31
C ASN A 292 3.90 -41.81 -2.20
N GLY A 293 3.21 -40.88 -1.54
CA GLY A 293 3.79 -40.01 -0.50
C GLY A 293 4.58 -38.79 -1.02
N VAL A 294 4.69 -38.60 -2.34
CA VAL A 294 5.36 -37.44 -2.96
C VAL A 294 4.33 -36.55 -3.64
N TYR A 295 4.45 -35.24 -3.46
CA TYR A 295 3.59 -34.29 -4.17
C TYR A 295 4.02 -34.13 -5.62
N THR A 296 3.06 -34.16 -6.55
CA THR A 296 3.28 -33.72 -7.94
C THR A 296 3.58 -32.21 -7.97
N PRO A 297 4.06 -31.64 -9.09
CA PRO A 297 3.98 -30.19 -9.30
C PRO A 297 2.53 -29.68 -9.18
N PHE A 298 2.37 -28.40 -8.86
CA PHE A 298 1.06 -27.74 -8.98
C PHE A 298 0.66 -27.65 -10.45
N GLY A 299 -0.59 -27.97 -10.77
CA GLY A 299 -1.14 -27.65 -12.07
C GLY A 299 -1.55 -26.17 -12.18
N PRO A 300 -2.34 -25.83 -13.21
CA PRO A 300 -2.68 -24.46 -13.53
C PRO A 300 -3.64 -23.80 -12.54
N ALA A 301 -3.64 -22.47 -12.58
CA ALA A 301 -4.52 -21.59 -11.83
C ALA A 301 -5.91 -21.49 -12.47
N CYS A 302 -6.89 -21.35 -11.60
CA CYS A 302 -8.26 -20.93 -11.85
C CYS A 302 -8.59 -19.79 -10.92
N ILE A 303 -9.36 -18.80 -11.36
CA ILE A 303 -9.85 -17.74 -10.48
C ILE A 303 -11.03 -18.29 -9.66
N ILE A 304 -11.06 -17.99 -8.36
CA ILE A 304 -12.19 -18.24 -7.47
C ILE A 304 -12.43 -17.02 -6.58
N ARG A 305 -13.64 -16.45 -6.63
CA ARG A 305 -14.11 -15.45 -5.65
C ARG A 305 -15.20 -16.07 -4.79
N LEU A 306 -15.07 -15.91 -3.48
CA LEU A 306 -16.05 -16.34 -2.49
C LEU A 306 -16.83 -15.12 -2.01
N ASN A 307 -17.96 -14.83 -2.64
CA ASN A 307 -18.73 -13.62 -2.38
C ASN A 307 -19.45 -13.68 -1.04
N THR A 308 -19.47 -12.57 -0.29
CA THR A 308 -20.26 -12.47 0.95
C THR A 308 -21.75 -12.78 0.67
N PRO A 309 -22.45 -13.58 1.51
CA PRO A 309 -23.83 -13.97 1.25
C PRO A 309 -24.77 -12.75 1.31
N GLY A 310 -25.28 -12.34 0.15
CA GLY A 310 -26.06 -11.11 0.00
C GLY A 310 -25.42 -10.05 -0.92
N GLY A 311 -24.17 -10.25 -1.35
CA GLY A 311 -23.40 -9.34 -2.23
C GLY A 311 -23.94 -9.12 -3.66
N GLY A 312 -25.21 -9.43 -3.93
CA GLY A 312 -25.90 -9.04 -5.16
C GLY A 312 -26.24 -7.55 -5.16
N SER A 313 -25.21 -6.71 -5.31
CA SER A 313 -25.28 -5.24 -5.36
C SER A 313 -25.95 -4.54 -4.16
N GLY A 314 -25.12 -4.15 -3.18
CA GLY A 314 -25.42 -3.01 -2.29
C GLY A 314 -25.87 -3.33 -0.86
N ARG A 315 -24.93 -3.17 0.07
CA ARG A 315 -25.11 -2.92 1.53
C ARG A 315 -25.53 -4.10 2.42
N SER A 316 -25.08 -3.98 3.68
CA SER A 316 -25.40 -4.79 4.88
C SER A 316 -24.73 -6.15 5.04
N THR A 317 -23.66 -6.11 5.82
CA THR A 317 -23.41 -7.00 6.98
C THR A 317 -24.63 -7.78 7.50
N ILE A 318 -24.50 -9.11 7.58
CA ILE A 318 -25.22 -9.96 8.54
C ILE A 318 -24.22 -11.02 9.05
N LEU A 319 -24.06 -11.11 10.37
CA LEU A 319 -23.18 -12.07 11.04
C LEU A 319 -23.79 -13.47 11.11
N PHE A 320 -22.94 -14.48 11.35
CA PHE A 320 -23.36 -15.80 11.79
C PHE A 320 -22.66 -16.21 13.08
N ASP A 321 -23.47 -16.31 14.14
CA ASP A 321 -23.25 -16.96 15.44
C ASP A 321 -22.75 -18.42 15.32
N GLU A 322 -22.13 -19.05 16.33
CA GLU A 322 -21.54 -18.58 17.60
C GLU A 322 -20.53 -19.66 18.03
N ALA A 323 -19.30 -19.28 18.40
CA ALA A 323 -18.31 -20.15 19.03
C ALA A 323 -17.10 -19.35 19.57
N SER A 324 -17.36 -18.24 20.27
CA SER A 324 -16.35 -17.55 21.11
C SER A 324 -15.06 -17.10 20.39
N ALA A 325 -15.16 -16.73 19.12
CA ALA A 325 -14.13 -15.98 18.40
C ALA A 325 -14.54 -14.50 18.35
N ILE A 326 -13.81 -13.64 19.08
CA ILE A 326 -13.97 -12.20 18.93
C ILE A 326 -13.49 -11.84 17.52
N SER A 327 -14.36 -11.25 16.72
CA SER A 327 -13.97 -10.65 15.45
C SER A 327 -13.35 -9.28 15.70
N LEU A 328 -12.29 -8.97 14.97
CA LEU A 328 -11.59 -7.71 15.07
C LEU A 328 -11.18 -7.28 13.67
N SER A 329 -11.49 -6.04 13.29
CA SER A 329 -11.00 -5.44 12.04
C SER A 329 -10.74 -3.94 12.20
N LEU A 330 -9.82 -3.44 11.37
CA LEU A 330 -9.45 -2.03 11.29
C LEU A 330 -9.77 -1.49 9.90
N TYR A 331 -10.52 -0.39 9.81
CA TYR A 331 -10.80 0.27 8.53
C TYR A 331 -10.95 1.80 8.66
N PRO A 332 -10.60 2.58 7.63
CA PRO A 332 -9.84 2.17 6.46
C PRO A 332 -8.39 1.81 6.85
N ASN A 333 -7.87 0.73 6.27
CA ASN A 333 -6.50 0.27 6.45
C ASN A 333 -6.01 -0.28 5.09
N PRO A 334 -5.11 0.41 4.36
CA PRO A 334 -4.37 1.62 4.76
C PRO A 334 -5.25 2.84 5.11
N ASN A 335 -4.77 3.67 6.03
CA ASN A 335 -5.42 4.87 6.54
C ASN A 335 -4.68 6.13 6.05
N ARG A 336 -5.35 7.04 5.35
CA ARG A 336 -4.73 8.26 4.78
C ARG A 336 -4.86 9.48 5.69
N GLY A 337 -5.29 9.31 6.95
CA GLY A 337 -5.52 10.40 7.91
C GLY A 337 -6.99 10.72 8.15
N GLU A 338 -7.93 10.01 7.51
CA GLU A 338 -9.29 9.98 8.05
C GLU A 338 -9.36 9.17 9.36
N GLN A 339 -10.48 9.30 10.08
CA GLN A 339 -10.71 8.61 11.34
C GLN A 339 -10.62 7.08 11.15
N LEU A 340 -9.83 6.40 11.98
CA LEU A 340 -9.72 4.95 11.96
C LEU A 340 -10.82 4.33 12.80
N PHE A 341 -11.44 3.27 12.30
CA PHE A 341 -12.45 2.50 12.99
C PHE A 341 -11.92 1.12 13.35
N LEU A 342 -12.08 0.75 14.61
CA LEU A 342 -11.93 -0.61 15.13
C LEU A 342 -13.33 -1.20 15.26
N ALA A 343 -13.68 -2.17 14.42
CA ALA A 343 -14.85 -2.99 14.66
C ALA A 343 -14.46 -4.19 15.52
N LEU A 344 -15.25 -4.42 16.57
CA LEU A 344 -15.15 -5.57 17.45
C LEU A 344 -16.53 -6.25 17.50
N GLY A 345 -16.55 -7.56 17.30
CA GLY A 345 -17.75 -8.40 17.44
C GLY A 345 -17.49 -9.61 18.32
N GLY A 346 -18.53 -10.13 18.98
CA GLY A 346 -18.41 -11.23 19.95
C GLY A 346 -17.79 -10.81 21.29
N VAL A 347 -17.84 -9.52 21.64
CA VAL A 347 -17.35 -8.99 22.92
C VAL A 347 -18.55 -8.64 23.79
N GLN A 348 -18.83 -9.42 24.83
CA GLN A 348 -19.99 -9.19 25.71
C GLN A 348 -20.07 -7.74 26.21
N ALA A 349 -21.27 -7.16 26.24
CA ALA A 349 -21.48 -5.80 26.75
C ALA A 349 -20.90 -5.62 28.17
N ASP A 350 -20.46 -4.41 28.47
CA ASP A 350 -19.69 -4.02 29.67
C ASP A 350 -18.30 -4.69 29.82
N THR A 351 -17.88 -5.56 28.90
CA THR A 351 -16.50 -6.11 28.90
C THR A 351 -15.49 -4.99 28.69
N LYS A 352 -14.45 -4.95 29.53
CA LYS A 352 -13.36 -4.00 29.39
C LYS A 352 -12.48 -4.37 28.19
N VAL A 353 -12.28 -3.40 27.32
CA VAL A 353 -11.35 -3.45 26.19
C VAL A 353 -10.23 -2.46 26.46
N GLU A 354 -8.98 -2.91 26.36
CA GLU A 354 -7.81 -2.04 26.36
C GLU A 354 -7.18 -2.06 24.96
N LEU A 355 -6.91 -0.88 24.42
CA LEU A 355 -6.47 -0.66 23.05
C LEU A 355 -5.15 0.13 23.08
N ASP A 356 -4.08 -0.47 22.58
CA ASP A 356 -2.76 0.14 22.47
C ASP A 356 -2.32 0.15 20.99
N VAL A 357 -1.99 1.31 20.43
CA VAL A 357 -1.29 1.41 19.13
C VAL A 357 0.19 1.65 19.39
N MET A 358 1.06 0.85 18.80
CA MET A 358 2.51 0.87 18.96
C MET A 358 3.18 1.10 17.61
N ASP A 359 4.28 1.86 17.58
CA ASP A 359 5.16 1.90 16.41
C ASP A 359 6.02 0.61 16.31
N LEU A 360 6.75 0.46 15.20
CA LEU A 360 7.63 -0.70 14.96
C LEU A 360 8.75 -0.87 16.00
N PHE A 361 9.06 0.16 16.79
CA PHE A 361 10.05 0.10 17.87
C PHE A 361 9.40 -0.23 19.23
N GLY A 362 8.10 -0.55 19.26
CA GLY A 362 7.35 -0.90 20.46
C GLY A 362 6.96 0.29 21.34
N LYS A 363 7.18 1.53 20.89
CA LYS A 363 6.73 2.72 21.62
C LYS A 363 5.24 2.87 21.36
N ARG A 364 4.45 2.90 22.45
CA ARG A 364 3.02 3.19 22.38
C ARG A 364 2.76 4.64 21.98
N VAL A 365 1.99 4.83 20.92
CA VAL A 365 1.65 6.13 20.32
C VAL A 365 0.19 6.53 20.54
N PHE A 366 -0.71 5.57 20.74
CA PHE A 366 -2.11 5.79 21.16
C PHE A 366 -2.49 4.74 22.22
N ALA A 367 -3.36 5.11 23.15
CA ALA A 367 -3.86 4.23 24.19
C ALA A 367 -5.29 4.64 24.56
N ASP A 368 -6.22 3.69 24.61
CA ASP A 368 -7.59 3.92 25.05
C ASP A 368 -8.14 2.71 25.84
N ARG A 369 -9.14 2.97 26.68
CA ARG A 369 -9.78 1.98 27.55
C ARG A 369 -11.26 2.29 27.69
N PHE A 370 -12.09 1.39 27.21
CA PHE A 370 -13.54 1.55 27.23
C PHE A 370 -14.23 0.23 27.61
N ALA A 371 -15.51 0.32 27.97
CA ALA A 371 -16.37 -0.85 28.11
C ALA A 371 -17.13 -1.06 26.80
N ALA A 372 -17.24 -2.31 26.35
CA ALA A 372 -18.00 -2.65 25.14
C ALA A 372 -19.48 -2.22 25.32
N PRO A 373 -20.01 -1.30 24.48
CA PRO A 373 -21.38 -0.81 24.63
C PRO A 373 -22.44 -1.83 24.17
N SER A 374 -22.02 -2.80 23.35
CA SER A 374 -22.84 -3.86 22.76
C SER A 374 -21.93 -5.02 22.34
N GLU A 375 -22.53 -6.15 21.95
CA GLU A 375 -21.80 -7.36 21.55
C GLU A 375 -20.99 -7.21 20.25
N GLU A 376 -21.48 -6.34 19.37
CA GLU A 376 -20.77 -5.79 18.22
C GLU A 376 -20.83 -4.26 18.30
N PHE A 377 -19.70 -3.59 18.05
CA PHE A 377 -19.61 -2.14 18.01
C PHE A 377 -18.40 -1.68 17.20
N THR A 378 -18.42 -0.41 16.81
CA THR A 378 -17.28 0.28 16.20
C THR A 378 -16.75 1.32 17.17
N HIS A 379 -15.48 1.22 17.56
CA HIS A 379 -14.76 2.28 18.26
C HIS A 379 -13.96 3.11 17.27
N SER A 380 -13.98 4.44 17.43
CA SER A 380 -13.32 5.36 16.51
C SER A 380 -12.08 6.00 17.13
N MET A 381 -10.97 6.02 16.40
CA MET A 381 -9.69 6.57 16.81
C MET A 381 -9.30 7.73 15.90
N ASP A 382 -8.87 8.85 16.50
CA ASP A 382 -8.22 9.92 15.77
C ASP A 382 -6.71 9.68 15.74
N LEU A 383 -6.15 9.53 14.54
CA LEU A 383 -4.74 9.27 14.29
C LEU A 383 -4.04 10.43 13.56
N ASN A 384 -4.64 11.64 13.53
CA ASN A 384 -4.10 12.82 12.85
C ASN A 384 -2.68 13.22 13.31
N ASN A 385 -2.30 12.86 14.54
CA ASN A 385 -0.98 13.16 15.11
C ASN A 385 0.02 12.00 14.96
N LEU A 386 -0.31 10.93 14.24
CA LEU A 386 0.63 9.85 13.92
C LEU A 386 1.34 10.14 12.60
N ALA A 387 2.67 10.03 12.62
CA ALA A 387 3.49 10.04 11.41
C ALA A 387 3.09 8.87 10.48
N SER A 388 3.29 9.02 9.18
CA SER A 388 3.14 7.92 8.23
C SER A 388 4.10 6.77 8.57
N GLY A 389 3.63 5.54 8.43
CA GLY A 389 4.38 4.33 8.79
C GLY A 389 3.48 3.16 9.15
N VAL A 390 4.12 2.06 9.54
CA VAL A 390 3.45 0.85 10.02
C VAL A 390 3.35 0.88 11.54
N TYR A 391 2.17 0.51 12.05
CA TYR A 391 1.88 0.42 13.47
C TYR A 391 1.26 -0.95 13.79
N LEU A 392 1.44 -1.42 15.02
CA LEU A 392 0.76 -2.58 15.58
C LEU A 392 -0.35 -2.11 16.51
N VAL A 393 -1.57 -2.59 16.27
CA VAL A 393 -2.73 -2.30 17.11
C VAL A 393 -3.02 -3.53 17.95
N ASN A 394 -2.74 -3.42 19.24
CA ASN A 394 -2.96 -4.44 20.24
C ASN A 394 -4.28 -4.17 20.96
N VAL A 395 -5.17 -5.16 20.98
CA VAL A 395 -6.48 -5.08 21.62
C VAL A 395 -6.63 -6.21 22.61
N HIS A 396 -6.65 -5.86 23.90
CA HIS A 396 -6.92 -6.77 25.00
C HIS A 396 -8.41 -6.80 25.32
N VAL A 397 -9.00 -8.00 25.27
CA VAL A 397 -10.38 -8.26 25.70
C VAL A 397 -10.34 -9.39 26.73
N GLY A 398 -10.48 -9.04 28.00
CA GLY A 398 -10.19 -9.97 29.11
C GLY A 398 -8.74 -10.46 29.04
N ASP A 399 -8.55 -11.78 29.09
CA ASP A 399 -7.22 -12.43 29.05
C ASP A 399 -6.67 -12.61 27.62
N ARG A 400 -7.40 -12.21 26.57
CA ARG A 400 -6.98 -12.40 25.17
C ARG A 400 -6.43 -11.13 24.56
N LEU A 401 -5.26 -11.23 23.94
CA LEU A 401 -4.67 -10.19 23.09
C LEU A 401 -4.91 -10.54 21.62
N TYR A 402 -5.40 -9.57 20.86
CA TYR A 402 -5.49 -9.58 19.41
C TYR A 402 -4.57 -8.49 18.86
N THR A 403 -3.85 -8.76 17.77
CA THR A 403 -2.87 -7.83 17.18
C THR A 403 -3.15 -7.69 15.70
N GLU A 404 -3.37 -6.45 15.25
CA GLU A 404 -3.53 -6.11 13.82
C GLU A 404 -2.46 -5.15 13.33
N ARG A 405 -2.15 -5.22 12.02
CA ARG A 405 -1.19 -4.30 11.38
C ARG A 405 -1.93 -3.12 10.77
N LEU A 406 -1.68 -1.92 11.28
CA LEU A 406 -2.15 -0.66 10.71
C LEU A 406 -1.09 -0.05 9.80
N VAL A 407 -1.48 0.39 8.60
CA VAL A 407 -0.65 1.19 7.70
C VAL A 407 -1.19 2.62 7.65
N LYS A 408 -0.47 3.57 8.25
CA LYS A 408 -0.78 5.01 8.17
C LYS A 408 -0.02 5.62 7.01
N GLN A 409 -0.73 6.14 6.02
CA GLN A 409 -0.19 6.84 4.86
C GLN A 409 -0.16 8.36 5.10
N CYS A 410 0.60 9.08 4.27
CA CYS A 410 0.59 10.54 4.25
C CYS A 410 -0.80 11.05 3.84
N THR A 411 -1.25 12.13 4.48
CA THR A 411 -2.38 12.93 4.00
C THR A 411 -1.96 13.71 2.76
N CYS A 412 -2.22 13.18 1.56
CA CYS A 412 -2.13 13.98 0.34
C CYS A 412 -3.29 14.98 0.32
N ILE A 413 -3.05 16.21 0.79
CA ILE A 413 -4.04 17.30 0.70
C ILE A 413 -4.05 17.79 -0.75
N PRO A 414 -5.18 17.72 -1.49
CA PRO A 414 -5.26 18.34 -2.80
C PRO A 414 -5.18 19.87 -2.65
N GLY A 415 -4.01 20.45 -2.94
CA GLY A 415 -3.75 21.89 -2.88
C GLY A 415 -3.30 22.46 -1.52
N GLY A 416 -2.83 21.63 -0.58
CA GLY A 416 -2.31 22.10 0.72
C GLY A 416 -0.78 22.05 0.81
N ARG A 417 -0.11 23.21 0.94
CA ARG A 417 1.36 23.29 1.11
C ARG A 417 1.79 22.57 2.40
N SER A 418 2.86 21.78 2.33
CA SER A 418 3.40 21.02 3.47
C SER A 418 3.62 21.92 4.69
N THR A 419 2.99 21.57 5.82
CA THR A 419 3.22 22.23 7.11
C THR A 419 4.02 21.31 8.01
N THR A 420 5.33 21.52 8.04
CA THR A 420 6.25 20.82 8.94
C THR A 420 5.84 21.05 10.40
N VAL A 421 5.40 19.99 11.09
CA VAL A 421 5.11 20.05 12.53
C VAL A 421 6.43 20.03 13.30
N THR A 422 6.96 21.22 13.61
CA THR A 422 8.20 21.34 14.39
C THR A 422 7.95 20.90 15.84
N SER A 423 8.70 19.88 16.27
CA SER A 423 8.72 19.40 17.66
C SER A 423 8.99 20.55 18.65
N THR A 424 8.08 20.79 19.59
CA THR A 424 8.24 21.81 20.63
C THR A 424 8.84 21.20 21.91
N VAL A 425 10.13 21.44 22.11
CA VAL A 425 10.79 21.26 23.42
C VAL A 425 10.48 22.48 24.30
N PRO A 426 10.03 22.31 25.57
CA PRO A 426 9.57 23.44 26.38
C PRO A 426 10.73 24.21 27.04
N ALA A 427 10.94 25.47 26.61
CA ALA A 427 11.93 26.37 27.20
C ALA A 427 11.28 27.56 27.95
N ARG A 428 11.17 27.38 29.27
CA ARG A 428 11.37 28.35 30.38
C ARG A 428 10.95 29.84 30.22
N ALA A 429 10.18 30.31 31.22
CA ALA A 429 9.58 31.65 31.28
C ALA A 429 10.53 32.87 31.45
N SER A 430 10.07 34.03 30.96
CA SER A 430 10.46 35.37 31.42
C SER A 430 9.24 36.31 31.53
N LYS A 431 9.20 37.14 32.58
CA LYS A 431 8.08 38.06 32.91
C LYS A 431 8.18 39.40 32.17
N GLY A 432 7.02 40.02 31.89
CA GLY A 432 6.74 41.33 32.50
C GLY A 432 6.05 42.45 31.68
N ARG A 433 4.89 42.90 32.23
CA ARG A 433 4.31 44.28 32.17
C ARG A 433 3.84 44.78 30.77
N GLY A 434 2.79 45.60 30.63
CA GLY A 434 1.85 46.21 31.60
C GLY A 434 1.28 47.54 31.06
N ALA A 435 0.18 48.02 31.66
CA ALA A 435 -0.67 49.18 31.26
C ALA A 435 -1.58 48.93 30.04
N ASP A 436 -2.92 49.01 30.07
CA ASP A 436 -3.93 49.74 30.89
C ASP A 436 -4.24 51.17 30.41
N MET A 437 -5.44 51.35 29.83
CA MET A 437 -6.18 52.63 29.79
C MET A 437 -7.64 52.43 29.31
N ARG A 438 -8.59 52.62 30.24
CA ARG A 438 -9.97 53.10 30.03
C ARG A 438 -10.07 54.49 30.70
N PRO A 439 -10.96 55.43 30.30
CA PRO A 439 -12.35 55.43 30.83
C PRO A 439 -13.44 56.05 29.90
N GLU A 440 -14.69 55.54 29.92
CA GLU A 440 -15.91 56.20 30.48
C GLU A 440 -16.82 56.89 29.41
N PRO A 441 -18.12 57.17 29.66
CA PRO A 441 -19.18 56.67 28.76
C PRO A 441 -20.27 57.72 28.39
N SER A 442 -21.38 57.27 27.77
CA SER A 442 -22.64 58.02 27.73
C SER A 442 -23.88 57.12 27.71
N MET A 443 -24.90 57.53 28.48
CA MET A 443 -26.24 56.94 28.61
C MET A 443 -27.05 57.05 27.29
N HIS A 444 -28.23 56.46 27.05
CA HIS A 444 -29.46 56.16 27.82
C HIS A 444 -30.33 55.20 26.93
N ARG A 445 -31.45 54.53 27.27
CA ARG A 445 -32.34 54.45 28.45
C ARG A 445 -33.20 53.15 28.39
N THR A 446 -34.07 52.98 29.40
CA THR A 446 -35.34 52.20 29.54
C THR A 446 -36.09 51.71 28.28
N SER A 447 -36.89 50.62 28.32
CA SER A 447 -37.71 50.13 29.45
C SER A 447 -37.90 48.59 29.57
N LEU A 448 -38.23 48.14 30.79
CA LEU A 448 -38.58 46.77 31.18
C LEU A 448 -40.08 46.62 31.41
N THR A 449 -40.62 45.41 31.19
CA THR A 449 -41.79 44.89 31.93
C THR A 449 -41.56 43.46 32.43
N ARG A 450 -41.88 43.23 33.71
CA ARG A 450 -41.90 41.94 34.45
C ARG A 450 -43.11 41.08 33.97
N SER A 451 -43.31 39.80 34.33
CA SER A 451 -43.00 39.09 35.60
C SER A 451 -42.99 37.54 35.48
N MET A 452 -42.48 36.88 36.53
CA MET A 452 -42.38 35.42 36.75
C MET A 452 -43.70 34.69 37.17
N PRO A 453 -43.76 33.33 37.14
CA PRO A 453 -44.90 32.46 37.54
C PRO A 453 -44.84 32.02 39.03
N PRO A 454 -45.77 31.16 39.57
CA PRO A 454 -45.52 29.68 39.57
C PRO A 454 -46.73 28.69 39.75
N THR A 455 -46.54 27.42 39.30
CA THR A 455 -47.01 26.11 39.90
C THR A 455 -48.49 25.66 40.06
N GLN A 456 -48.66 24.32 40.01
CA GLN A 456 -49.81 23.45 40.39
C GLN A 456 -51.06 23.49 39.49
N ARG A 457 -51.76 22.39 39.21
CA ARG A 457 -51.75 21.03 39.80
C ARG A 457 -51.45 19.92 38.78
#